data_AF-A0A9D2ESA0-F1
#
_entry.id   AF-A0A9D2ESA0-F1
#
_cell.length_a   1.000
_cell.length_b   1.000
_cell.length_c   1.000
_cell.angle_alpha   90.00
_cell.angle_beta   90.00
_cell.angle_gamma   90.00
#
_symmetry.space_group_name_H-M   'P 1'
#
loop_
_entity.id
_entity.type
_entity.pdbx_description
1 polymer ?
#
loop_
_entity_poly.entity_id
_entity_poly.type
_entity_poly.pdbx_seq_one_letter_code
_entity_poly.pdbx_strand_id
1 'polypeptide(L)'
;MEEAGREYLAVYRRDFSELEGLQQAEQVTYALQRVKNALCFYAKRRTTAREVSCCLRGVDEAFAGRLLCYMYENAVAPEQVPDVLRDLCGTAV
;
A
#
# COMPACT_ATOMS: atom_id res chain seq x y z
N MET A 1 -7.08 -20.05 0.78
CA MET A 1 -8.45 -19.55 1.00
C MET A 1 -8.57 -18.23 0.25
N GLU A 2 -9.08 -18.29 -0.97
CA GLU A 2 -9.61 -17.10 -1.66
C GLU A 2 -10.86 -16.67 -0.89
N GLU A 3 -10.78 -15.55 -0.16
CA GLU A 3 -11.99 -14.91 0.33
C GLU A 3 -12.75 -14.38 -0.89
N ALA A 4 -13.86 -15.03 -1.22
CA ALA A 4 -14.72 -14.66 -2.34
C ALA A 4 -15.09 -13.16 -2.26
N GLY A 5 -14.51 -12.35 -3.14
CA GLY A 5 -14.76 -10.91 -3.23
C GLY A 5 -13.54 -9.99 -3.09
N ARG A 6 -12.32 -10.54 -2.95
CA ARG A 6 -11.05 -9.78 -2.94
C ARG A 6 -10.17 -10.16 -4.13
N GLU A 7 -9.93 -9.21 -5.02
CA GLU A 7 -9.05 -9.38 -6.19
C GLU A 7 -7.80 -8.51 -6.01
N TYR A 8 -6.61 -9.09 -6.20
CA TYR A 8 -5.37 -8.32 -6.25
C TYR A 8 -5.21 -7.72 -7.65
N LEU A 9 -5.17 -6.40 -7.74
CA LEU A 9 -4.94 -5.68 -8.99
C LEU A 9 -3.46 -5.46 -9.27
N ALA A 10 -2.68 -5.20 -8.21
CA ALA A 10 -1.24 -5.04 -8.30
C ALA A 10 -0.57 -5.38 -6.96
N VAL A 11 0.65 -5.90 -7.01
CA VAL A 11 1.50 -6.15 -5.84
C VAL A 11 2.93 -5.76 -6.18
N TYR A 12 3.53 -4.90 -5.36
CA TYR A 12 4.94 -4.52 -5.45
C TYR A 12 5.66 -4.88 -4.16
N ARG A 13 6.93 -5.26 -4.27
CA ARG A 13 7.80 -5.55 -3.13
C ARG A 13 9.06 -4.73 -3.28
N ARG A 14 9.39 -3.98 -2.24
CA ARG A 14 10.62 -3.21 -2.17
C ARG A 14 11.51 -3.79 -1.10
N ASP A 15 12.68 -4.26 -1.51
CA ASP A 15 13.73 -4.70 -0.62
C ASP A 15 14.61 -3.51 -0.22
N PHE A 16 14.93 -3.45 1.07
CA PHE A 16 15.78 -2.47 1.70
C PHE A 16 17.00 -3.22 2.24
N SER A 17 18.19 -2.87 1.76
CA SER A 17 19.43 -3.43 2.28
C SER A 17 19.74 -2.86 3.67
N GLU A 18 20.51 -3.61 4.45
CA GLU A 18 21.10 -3.06 5.67
C GLU A 18 22.09 -1.95 5.31
N LEU A 19 22.01 -0.85 6.05
CA LEU A 19 22.95 0.26 6.03
C LEU A 19 23.41 0.47 7.47
N GLU A 20 24.70 0.21 7.74
CA GLU A 20 25.26 0.22 9.08
C GLU A 20 24.93 1.52 9.84
N GLY A 21 24.30 1.38 11.01
CA GLY A 21 23.90 2.50 11.86
C GLY A 21 22.69 3.31 11.38
N LEU A 22 22.11 3.01 10.21
CA LEU A 22 21.04 3.81 9.59
C LEU A 22 19.75 3.00 9.32
N GLN A 23 19.87 1.77 8.82
CA GLN A 23 18.72 0.98 8.36
C GLN A 23 19.03 -0.51 8.51
N GLN A 24 18.08 -1.28 9.06
CA GLN A 24 18.15 -2.75 9.01
C GLN A 24 17.64 -3.27 7.68
N ALA A 25 18.14 -4.42 7.22
CA ALA A 25 17.60 -5.07 6.04
C ALA A 25 16.11 -5.41 6.25
N GLU A 26 15.27 -5.02 5.30
CA GLU A 26 13.83 -5.18 5.40
C GLU A 26 13.20 -5.35 4.00
N GLN A 27 11.93 -5.74 3.96
CA GLN A 27 11.11 -5.66 2.76
C GLN A 27 9.76 -5.05 3.11
N VAL A 28 9.27 -4.16 2.26
CA VAL A 28 7.90 -3.63 2.31
C VAL A 28 7.12 -4.14 1.11
N THR A 29 5.96 -4.74 1.36
CA THR A 29 4.99 -5.10 0.34
C THR A 29 3.92 -4.02 0.26
N TYR A 30 3.63 -3.59 -0.96
CA TYR A 30 2.52 -2.72 -1.32
C TYR A 30 1.57 -3.49 -2.21
N ALA A 31 0.25 -3.39 -1.98
CA ALA A 31 -0.72 -4.00 -2.87
C ALA A 31 -1.94 -3.10 -3.06
N LEU A 32 -2.53 -3.19 -4.24
CA LEU A 32 -3.83 -2.62 -4.54
C LEU A 32 -4.80 -3.77 -4.78
N GLN A 33 -5.94 -3.69 -4.12
CA GLN A 33 -6.96 -4.71 -4.19
C GLN A 33 -8.31 -4.10 -4.51
N ARG A 34 -9.11 -4.83 -5.25
CA ARG A 34 -10.54 -4.58 -5.36
C ARG A 34 -11.27 -5.39 -4.31
N VAL A 35 -12.05 -4.71 -3.47
CA VAL A 35 -12.97 -5.31 -2.51
C VAL A 35 -14.36 -4.74 -2.73
N LYS A 36 -15.25 -5.53 -3.34
CA LYS A 36 -16.57 -5.06 -3.79
C LYS A 36 -16.41 -3.84 -4.71
N ASN A 37 -16.97 -2.68 -4.32
CA ASN A 37 -16.92 -1.42 -5.08
C ASN A 37 -15.88 -0.43 -4.54
N ALA A 38 -14.88 -0.91 -3.79
CA ALA A 38 -13.81 -0.10 -3.22
C ALA A 38 -12.44 -0.60 -3.70
N LEU A 39 -11.51 0.33 -3.81
CA LEU A 39 -10.09 0.07 -4.03
C LEU A 39 -9.35 0.22 -2.71
N CYS A 40 -8.67 -0.84 -2.28
CA CYS A 40 -7.98 -0.91 -1.00
C CYS A 40 -6.47 -0.95 -1.22
N PHE A 41 -5.78 0.02 -0.66
CA PHE A 41 -4.33 0.07 -0.58
C PHE A 41 -3.88 -0.70 0.64
N TYR A 42 -2.88 -1.54 0.46
CA TYR A 42 -2.29 -2.37 1.49
C TYR A 42 -0.80 -2.12 1.55
N ALA A 43 -0.26 -1.94 2.75
CA ALA A 43 1.18 -1.86 2.97
C ALA A 43 1.58 -2.63 4.24
N LYS A 44 2.65 -3.41 4.13
CA LYS A 44 3.16 -4.22 5.24
C LYS A 44 4.67 -4.41 5.16
N ARG A 45 5.35 -4.24 6.29
CA ARG A 45 6.73 -4.71 6.45
C ARG A 45 6.75 -6.22 6.68
N ARG A 46 7.74 -6.89 6.09
CA ARG A 46 7.96 -8.33 6.27
C ARG A 46 8.22 -8.70 7.73
N THR A 47 8.87 -7.82 8.48
CA THR A 47 9.30 -8.02 9.87
C THR A 47 8.17 -7.77 10.88
N THR A 48 7.13 -7.03 10.49
CA THR A 48 6.05 -6.62 11.41
C THR A 48 4.77 -7.40 11.13
N ALA A 49 4.08 -7.81 12.20
CA ALA A 49 2.73 -8.36 12.06
C ALA A 49 1.70 -7.30 11.65
N ARG A 50 1.96 -6.01 11.94
CA ARG A 50 1.06 -4.91 11.63
C ARG A 50 1.02 -4.64 10.13
N GLU A 51 -0.19 -4.58 9.60
CA GLU A 51 -0.49 -4.16 8.25
C GLU A 51 -1.31 -2.88 8.28
N VAL A 52 -1.13 -2.07 7.25
CA VAL A 52 -1.97 -0.90 6.99
C VAL A 52 -2.82 -1.20 5.78
N SER A 53 -4.13 -0.96 5.91
CA SER A 53 -5.11 -1.16 4.85
C SER A 53 -6.08 0.01 4.84
N CYS A 54 -6.20 0.68 3.70
CA CYS A 54 -7.05 1.86 3.51
C CYS A 54 -7.87 1.68 2.25
N CYS A 55 -9.20 1.78 2.36
CA CYS A 55 -10.11 1.57 1.24
C CYS A 55 -10.80 2.86 0.82
N LEU A 56 -10.76 3.16 -0.47
CA LEU A 56 -11.40 4.32 -1.08
C LEU A 56 -12.50 3.89 -2.04
N ARG A 57 -13.61 4.64 -2.05
CA ARG A 57 -14.72 4.45 -2.99
C ARG A 57 -14.71 5.58 -4.01
N GLY A 58 -15.14 5.28 -5.23
CA GLY A 58 -15.25 6.29 -6.30
C GLY A 58 -13.91 6.77 -6.85
N VAL A 59 -12.81 6.09 -6.53
CA VAL A 59 -11.48 6.37 -7.09
C VAL A 59 -11.32 5.56 -8.38
N ASP A 60 -10.81 6.22 -9.42
CA ASP A 60 -10.45 5.56 -10.68
C ASP A 60 -9.31 4.55 -10.48
N GLU A 61 -9.43 3.37 -11.11
CA GLU A 61 -8.46 2.29 -10.95
C GLU A 61 -7.08 2.66 -11.51
N ALA A 62 -7.02 3.34 -12.67
CA ALA A 62 -5.75 3.73 -13.26
C ALA A 62 -5.04 4.78 -12.38
N PHE A 63 -5.78 5.72 -11.79
CA PHE A 63 -5.26 6.62 -10.78
C PHE A 63 -4.75 5.87 -9.55
N ALA A 64 -5.53 4.94 -9.00
CA ALA A 64 -5.12 4.15 -7.84
C ALA A 64 -3.86 3.33 -8.10
N GLY A 65 -3.73 2.75 -9.31
CA GLY A 65 -2.52 2.05 -9.75
C GLY A 65 -1.29 2.96 -9.78
N ARG A 66 -1.41 4.17 -10.37
CA ARG A 66 -0.32 5.16 -10.35
C ARG A 66 0.06 5.59 -8.93
N LEU A 67 -0.92 5.74 -8.04
CA LEU A 67 -0.68 6.09 -6.65
C LEU A 67 0.03 4.95 -5.89
N LEU A 68 -0.34 3.69 -6.15
CA LEU A 68 0.39 2.54 -5.61
C LEU A 68 1.85 2.54 -6.10
N CYS A 69 2.08 2.80 -7.39
CA CYS A 69 3.44 2.93 -7.94
C CYS A 69 4.21 4.05 -7.24
N TYR A 70 3.61 5.22 -7.04
CA TYR A 70 4.23 6.32 -6.30
C TYR A 70 4.66 5.88 -4.90
N MET A 71 3.79 5.20 -4.14
CA MET A 71 4.12 4.70 -2.80
C MET A 71 5.30 3.73 -2.84
N TYR A 72 5.29 2.79 -3.79
CA TYR A 72 6.37 1.84 -3.99
C TYR A 72 7.69 2.54 -4.37
N GLU A 73 7.68 3.43 -5.35
CA GLU A 73 8.86 4.14 -5.90
C GLU A 73 9.47 5.14 -4.93
N ASN A 74 8.67 5.70 -4.01
CA ASN A 74 9.13 6.66 -3.02
C ASN A 74 9.37 6.04 -1.64
N ALA A 75 9.31 4.70 -1.53
CA ALA A 75 9.54 3.99 -0.27
C ALA A 75 8.66 4.50 0.88
N VAL A 76 7.39 4.83 0.59
CA VAL A 76 6.45 5.36 1.58
C VAL A 76 6.26 4.32 2.69
N ALA A 77 6.57 4.68 3.93
CA ALA A 77 6.41 3.75 5.04
C ALA A 77 4.93 3.35 5.18
N PRO A 78 4.60 2.09 5.53
CA PRO A 78 3.22 1.66 5.73
C PRO A 78 2.37 2.60 6.59
N GLU A 79 2.92 3.16 7.67
CA GLU A 79 2.21 4.09 8.57
C GLU A 79 1.86 5.43 7.92
N GLN A 80 2.56 5.82 6.85
CA GLN A 80 2.36 7.07 6.13
C GLN A 80 1.32 6.94 5.01
N VAL A 81 0.97 5.70 4.61
CA VAL A 81 -0.02 5.45 3.55
C VAL A 81 -1.36 6.16 3.79
N PRO A 82 -1.96 6.14 5.00
CA PRO A 82 -3.22 6.82 5.24
C PRO A 82 -3.12 8.33 5.04
N ASP A 83 -1.99 8.94 5.39
CA ASP A 83 -1.76 10.38 5.24
C ASP A 83 -1.62 10.75 3.77
N VAL A 84 -0.83 9.98 2.99
CA VAL A 84 -0.71 10.17 1.53
C VAL A 84 -2.08 10.09 0.84
N LEU A 85 -2.90 9.12 1.23
CA LEU A 85 -4.25 8.97 0.67
C LEU A 85 -5.16 10.14 1.06
N ARG A 86 -5.07 10.63 2.30
CA ARG A 86 -5.85 11.78 2.78
C ARG A 86 -5.50 13.05 1.99
N ASP A 87 -4.20 13.29 1.78
CA ASP A 87 -3.71 14.49 1.10
C ASP A 87 -4.13 14.52 -0.38
N LEU A 88 -4.13 13.36 -1.06
CA LEU A 88 -4.40 13.28 -2.50
C LEU A 88 -5.88 13.07 -2.84
N CYS A 89 -6.63 12.36 -1.99
CA CYS A 89 -8.02 12.01 -2.28
C CYS A 89 -9.03 12.88 -1.53
N GLY A 90 -8.56 13.83 -0.69
CA GLY A 90 -9.40 14.81 0.01
C GLY A 90 -10.47 14.19 0.93
N THR A 91 -10.40 12.89 1.16
CA THR A 91 -11.39 12.11 1.90
C THR A 91 -10.79 11.75 3.25
N ALA A 92 -11.59 11.83 4.30
CA ALA A 92 -11.23 11.27 5.59
C ALA A 92 -11.11 9.75 5.43
N VAL A 93 -9.87 9.29 5.21
CA VAL A 93 -9.45 7.87 5.22
C VAL A 93 -9.74 7.24 6.57
#